data_AF-A0A4R6IK74-F1
#
_entry.id   AF-A0A4R6IK74-F1
#
_cell.length_a   1.000
_cell.length_b   1.000
_cell.length_c   1.000
_cell.angle_alpha   90.00
_cell.angle_beta   90.00
_cell.angle_gamma   90.00
#
_symmetry.space_group_name_H-M   'P 1'
#
loop_
_entity.id
_entity.type
_entity.pdbx_description
1 polymer ?
#
loop_
_entity_poly.entity_id
_entity_poly.type
_entity_poly.pdbx_seq_one_letter_code
_entity_poly.pdbx_strand_id
1 'polypeptide(L)'
;MKLTPQKWGMMRNPAFSLNDSLEDSWNSLKNKIAAASPDFYNLIKEISHTDLELQPEKIRFTVWKYFNRAKFRATPFAGLATFSLLRERMSQSQTGIEIQREATEHVFKDWSEKEGAPKQSAKKADMLVVNSTLYHLGNEIRYVAASQGQFSTRSLQNFPELSTVLDLCKFKIDYDQLKTQVAFHVSLRGRRLEQLIKDMIENQMLWTDQMANITGEDYFARIGVGKHSADKSYIISERHVSHGSLDLDPLKNLPGFLDFMAKYTGNRENPDLHSFKKMFLKKFGQQLVPLSIALDPEAGIGYGSLEQTENSSDLIELLKTDGTPEAVFKISYTELHQFILTNLIQGNTVRLDEFEPLRTPGEIKLPNTLSIIYHLFEGQPVVSSAGGCTAVALLGRFSLGNDAVTEHIKNLSQLKKRRILV
;
A
#
# COMPACT_ATOMS: atom_id res chain seq x y z
N MET A 1 27.24 8.28 -0.50
CA MET A 1 27.05 6.83 -0.21
C MET A 1 26.48 6.17 -1.46
N LYS A 2 27.12 5.12 -2.00
CA LYS A 2 26.80 4.56 -3.32
C LYS A 2 25.55 3.66 -3.30
N LEU A 3 24.58 3.93 -4.18
CA LEU A 3 23.44 3.04 -4.41
C LEU A 3 23.93 1.71 -5.01
N THR A 4 23.47 0.59 -4.45
CA THR A 4 23.87 -0.75 -4.92
C THR A 4 22.63 -1.56 -5.30
N PRO A 5 22.54 -2.08 -6.54
CA PRO A 5 21.49 -3.01 -6.94
C PRO A 5 21.53 -4.29 -6.12
N GLN A 6 20.38 -4.77 -5.65
CA GLN A 6 20.26 -6.12 -5.09
C GLN A 6 20.32 -7.17 -6.17
N LYS A 7 20.84 -8.36 -5.83
CA LYS A 7 20.71 -9.59 -6.64
C LYS A 7 19.36 -10.28 -6.40
N TRP A 8 18.31 -9.48 -6.28
CA TRP A 8 16.95 -9.91 -6.02
C TRP A 8 16.02 -8.97 -6.77
N GLY A 9 15.03 -9.53 -7.46
CA GLY A 9 14.03 -8.74 -8.16
C GLY A 9 12.77 -9.55 -8.43
N MET A 10 11.74 -8.85 -8.89
CA MET A 10 10.49 -9.45 -9.29
C MET A 10 10.19 -9.07 -10.74
N MET A 11 10.05 -10.08 -11.59
CA MET A 11 9.61 -9.92 -12.97
C MET A 11 8.10 -9.94 -13.02
N ARG A 12 7.53 -9.06 -13.84
CA ARG A 12 6.09 -8.97 -14.08
C ARG A 12 5.83 -9.47 -15.49
N ASN A 13 4.94 -10.44 -15.64
CA ASN A 13 4.75 -11.16 -16.90
C ASN A 13 3.28 -11.15 -17.33
N PRO A 14 2.95 -10.79 -18.57
CA PRO A 14 1.60 -10.99 -19.10
C PRO A 14 1.20 -12.48 -19.05
N ALA A 15 -0.10 -12.75 -18.95
CA ALA A 15 -0.60 -14.13 -18.94
C ALA A 15 -0.34 -14.85 -20.28
N PHE A 16 -0.44 -14.13 -21.39
CA PHE A 16 -0.27 -14.64 -22.75
C PHE A 16 1.03 -14.15 -23.40
N SER A 17 1.58 -15.00 -24.26
CA SER A 17 2.76 -14.70 -25.07
C SER A 17 2.41 -13.80 -26.25
N LEU A 18 3.43 -13.21 -26.88
CA LEU A 18 3.26 -12.43 -28.11
C LEU A 18 2.75 -13.29 -29.30
N ASN A 19 2.99 -14.60 -29.25
CA ASN A 19 2.60 -15.54 -30.30
C ASN A 19 1.19 -16.12 -30.09
N ASP A 20 0.60 -15.93 -28.91
CA ASP A 20 -0.72 -16.47 -28.61
C ASP A 20 -1.79 -15.75 -29.45
N SER A 21 -2.69 -16.52 -30.05
CA SER A 21 -3.87 -16.02 -30.76
C SER A 21 -5.08 -15.95 -29.82
N LEU A 22 -6.10 -15.15 -30.18
CA LEU A 22 -7.34 -15.07 -29.41
C LEU A 22 -8.09 -16.41 -29.44
N GLU A 23 -8.06 -17.10 -30.58
CA GLU A 23 -8.71 -18.39 -30.80
C GLU A 23 -8.17 -19.46 -29.85
N ASP A 24 -6.85 -19.65 -29.85
CA ASP A 24 -6.18 -20.66 -29.02
C ASP A 24 -6.34 -20.36 -27.53
N SER A 25 -6.44 -19.06 -27.19
CA SER A 25 -6.49 -18.59 -25.81
C SER A 25 -7.91 -18.38 -25.29
N TRP A 26 -8.95 -18.60 -26.10
CA TRP A 26 -10.32 -18.15 -25.79
C TRP A 26 -10.83 -18.68 -24.44
N ASN A 27 -10.71 -19.99 -24.22
CA ASN A 27 -11.16 -20.61 -22.97
C ASN A 27 -10.32 -20.16 -21.76
N SER A 28 -9.01 -20.04 -21.93
CA SER A 28 -8.12 -19.53 -20.88
C SER A 28 -8.45 -18.07 -20.53
N LEU A 29 -8.74 -17.25 -21.54
CA LEU A 29 -9.11 -15.85 -21.39
C LEU A 29 -10.45 -15.73 -20.65
N LYS A 30 -11.47 -16.52 -21.01
CA LYS A 30 -12.76 -16.55 -20.31
C LYS A 30 -12.58 -16.83 -18.82
N ASN A 31 -11.78 -17.84 -18.47
CA ASN A 31 -11.50 -18.18 -17.06
C ASN A 31 -10.81 -17.01 -16.32
N LYS A 32 -9.88 -16.32 -16.98
CA LYS A 32 -9.21 -15.15 -16.40
C LYS A 32 -10.14 -13.94 -16.25
N ILE A 33 -11.09 -13.77 -17.16
CA ILE A 33 -12.14 -12.74 -17.08
C ILE A 33 -13.11 -13.05 -15.94
N ALA A 34 -13.43 -14.33 -15.68
CA ALA A 34 -14.32 -14.72 -14.58
C ALA A 34 -13.88 -14.13 -13.24
N ALA A 35 -12.58 -14.20 -12.92
CA ALA A 35 -12.02 -13.62 -11.71
C ALA A 35 -11.89 -12.09 -11.77
N ALA A 36 -11.61 -11.52 -12.94
CA ALA A 36 -11.38 -10.09 -13.11
C ALA A 36 -12.67 -9.25 -13.18
N SER A 37 -13.74 -9.82 -13.72
CA SER A 37 -14.99 -9.13 -14.04
C SER A 37 -16.14 -10.15 -14.18
N PRO A 38 -16.69 -10.65 -13.06
CA PRO A 38 -17.75 -11.67 -13.06
C PRO A 38 -18.98 -11.30 -13.91
N ASP A 39 -19.42 -10.05 -13.87
CA ASP A 39 -20.57 -9.57 -14.65
C ASP A 39 -20.35 -9.72 -16.16
N PHE A 40 -19.15 -9.34 -16.62
CA PHE A 40 -18.80 -9.48 -18.04
C PHE A 40 -18.60 -10.94 -18.43
N TYR A 41 -18.01 -11.76 -17.55
CA TYR A 41 -17.90 -13.19 -17.78
C TYR A 41 -19.27 -13.85 -17.97
N ASN A 42 -20.27 -13.50 -17.17
CA ASN A 42 -21.63 -14.01 -17.30
C ASN A 42 -22.27 -13.73 -18.66
N LEU A 43 -21.89 -12.64 -19.32
CA LEU A 43 -22.34 -12.31 -20.69
C LEU A 43 -21.68 -13.18 -21.75
N ILE A 44 -20.44 -13.66 -21.52
CA ILE A 44 -19.63 -14.34 -22.54
C ILE A 44 -19.36 -15.82 -22.27
N LYS A 45 -19.76 -16.35 -21.10
CA LYS A 45 -19.38 -17.70 -20.65
C LYS A 45 -19.79 -18.80 -21.64
N GLU A 46 -20.98 -18.70 -22.22
CA GLU A 46 -21.52 -19.66 -23.20
C GLU A 46 -21.09 -19.37 -24.64
N ILE A 47 -20.40 -18.25 -24.89
CA ILE A 47 -20.01 -17.84 -26.24
C ILE A 47 -18.78 -18.65 -26.67
N SER A 48 -18.87 -19.27 -27.84
CA SER A 48 -17.73 -19.92 -28.51
C SER A 48 -16.87 -18.89 -29.25
N HIS A 49 -15.63 -19.23 -29.60
CA HIS A 49 -14.79 -18.29 -30.35
C HIS A 49 -15.40 -17.95 -31.72
N THR A 50 -16.01 -18.94 -32.40
CA THR A 50 -16.65 -18.75 -33.71
C THR A 50 -17.87 -17.83 -33.64
N ASP A 51 -18.61 -17.87 -32.54
CA ASP A 51 -19.80 -17.02 -32.35
C ASP A 51 -19.46 -15.61 -31.85
N LEU A 52 -18.20 -15.34 -31.50
CA LEU A 52 -17.76 -14.04 -31.00
C LEU A 52 -18.00 -12.94 -32.04
N GLU A 53 -17.80 -13.22 -33.33
CA GLU A 53 -18.02 -12.25 -34.40
C GLU A 53 -19.49 -11.86 -34.59
N LEU A 54 -20.42 -12.71 -34.15
CA LEU A 54 -21.85 -12.45 -34.18
C LEU A 54 -22.31 -11.56 -33.01
N GLN A 55 -21.43 -11.29 -32.05
CA GLN A 55 -21.77 -10.50 -30.86
C GLN A 55 -21.78 -8.99 -31.13
N PRO A 56 -22.54 -8.21 -30.35
CA PRO A 56 -22.48 -6.75 -30.38
C PRO A 56 -21.05 -6.23 -30.29
N GLU A 57 -20.75 -5.17 -31.04
CA GLU A 57 -19.42 -4.54 -31.09
C GLU A 57 -18.86 -4.24 -29.69
N LYS A 58 -19.70 -3.80 -28.76
CA LYS A 58 -19.31 -3.52 -27.37
C LYS A 58 -18.73 -4.76 -26.66
N ILE A 59 -19.29 -5.95 -26.91
CA ILE A 59 -18.79 -7.20 -26.33
C ILE A 59 -17.46 -7.58 -26.98
N ARG A 60 -17.40 -7.58 -28.32
CA ARG A 60 -16.18 -7.89 -29.08
C ARG A 60 -15.02 -6.98 -28.69
N PHE A 61 -15.27 -5.66 -28.60
CA PHE A 61 -14.27 -4.69 -28.19
C PHE A 61 -13.82 -4.87 -26.73
N THR A 62 -14.73 -5.32 -25.85
CA THR A 62 -14.37 -5.61 -24.45
C THR A 62 -13.53 -6.88 -24.33
N VAL A 63 -13.85 -7.93 -25.08
CA VAL A 63 -13.00 -9.12 -25.22
C VAL A 63 -11.61 -8.74 -25.74
N TRP A 64 -11.54 -7.95 -26.81
CA TRP A 64 -10.28 -7.47 -27.39
C TRP A 64 -9.43 -6.70 -26.37
N LYS A 65 -10.05 -5.83 -25.56
CA LYS A 65 -9.36 -5.13 -24.46
C LYS A 65 -8.79 -6.10 -23.42
N TYR A 66 -9.54 -7.13 -23.02
CA TYR A 66 -9.04 -8.13 -22.07
C TYR A 66 -7.93 -8.99 -22.65
N PHE A 67 -8.04 -9.40 -23.90
CA PHE A 67 -6.98 -10.15 -24.59
C PHE A 67 -5.69 -9.33 -24.69
N ASN A 68 -5.78 -8.08 -25.15
CA ASN A 68 -4.62 -7.18 -25.21
C ASN A 68 -4.02 -6.91 -23.83
N ARG A 69 -4.85 -6.77 -22.80
CA ARG A 69 -4.36 -6.65 -21.42
C ARG A 69 -3.58 -7.90 -21.00
N ALA A 70 -4.11 -9.09 -21.26
CA ALA A 70 -3.48 -10.36 -20.91
C ALA A 70 -2.19 -10.63 -21.70
N LYS A 71 -2.04 -10.02 -22.88
CA LYS A 71 -0.91 -10.22 -23.80
C LYS A 71 0.21 -9.17 -23.65
N PHE A 72 -0.14 -7.90 -23.45
CA PHE A 72 0.83 -6.81 -23.51
C PHE A 72 1.07 -6.12 -22.16
N ARG A 73 0.16 -6.27 -21.18
CA ARG A 73 0.26 -5.56 -19.91
C ARG A 73 0.69 -6.49 -18.79
N ALA A 74 1.93 -6.32 -18.35
CA ALA A 74 2.52 -7.08 -17.26
C ALA A 74 2.01 -6.73 -15.84
N THR A 75 1.15 -5.72 -15.66
CA THR A 75 0.72 -5.30 -14.30
C THR A 75 -0.07 -6.41 -13.58
N PRO A 76 0.43 -7.03 -12.50
CA PRO A 76 -0.20 -8.21 -11.90
C PRO A 76 -1.61 -7.89 -11.38
N PHE A 77 -2.59 -8.65 -11.86
CA PHE A 77 -4.01 -8.47 -11.52
C PHE A 77 -4.78 -9.74 -11.86
N ALA A 78 -5.30 -10.42 -10.83
CA ALA A 78 -5.92 -11.74 -10.95
C ALA A 78 -5.05 -12.67 -11.83
N GLY A 79 -5.68 -13.43 -12.72
CA GLY A 79 -4.99 -14.30 -13.67
C GLY A 79 -4.50 -13.63 -14.96
N LEU A 80 -4.70 -12.31 -15.14
CA LEU A 80 -4.37 -11.60 -16.40
C LEU A 80 -2.88 -11.24 -16.53
N ALA A 81 -2.15 -11.21 -15.42
CA ALA A 81 -0.71 -11.05 -15.39
C ALA A 81 -0.17 -11.68 -14.10
N THR A 82 1.03 -12.23 -14.21
CA THR A 82 1.70 -12.99 -13.16
C THR A 82 2.96 -12.27 -12.68
N PHE A 83 3.47 -12.66 -11.52
CA PHE A 83 4.81 -12.30 -11.09
C PHE A 83 5.72 -13.52 -11.06
N SER A 84 7.02 -13.30 -11.19
CA SER A 84 8.05 -14.33 -11.08
C SER A 84 9.23 -13.79 -10.29
N LEU A 85 9.80 -14.62 -9.41
CA LEU A 85 10.92 -14.20 -8.57
C LEU A 85 12.25 -14.43 -9.28
N LEU A 86 13.10 -13.40 -9.27
CA LEU A 86 14.48 -13.43 -9.73
C LEU A 86 15.41 -13.41 -8.51
N ARG A 87 15.46 -14.51 -7.76
CA ARG A 87 16.37 -14.69 -6.63
C ARG A 87 17.71 -15.19 -7.12
N GLU A 88 18.79 -14.44 -6.88
CA GLU A 88 20.17 -14.85 -7.22
C GLU A 88 20.42 -15.16 -8.71
N ARG A 89 19.40 -14.95 -9.56
CA ARG A 89 19.42 -15.11 -11.01
C ARG A 89 19.78 -13.80 -11.71
N MET A 90 20.75 -13.09 -11.16
CA MET A 90 21.30 -11.86 -11.73
C MET A 90 22.80 -12.06 -11.90
N SER A 91 23.21 -12.24 -13.15
CA SER A 91 24.58 -12.65 -13.54
C SER A 91 25.02 -11.86 -14.76
N GLN A 92 26.34 -11.75 -14.95
CA GLN A 92 26.94 -11.15 -16.16
C GLN A 92 26.85 -12.08 -17.39
N SER A 93 26.42 -13.35 -17.21
CA SER A 93 26.25 -14.30 -18.30
C SER A 93 24.82 -14.26 -18.81
N GLN A 94 24.63 -13.82 -20.06
CA GLN A 94 23.33 -13.79 -20.73
C GLN A 94 22.80 -15.20 -20.97
N THR A 95 21.76 -15.56 -20.23
CA THR A 95 20.89 -16.68 -20.56
C THR A 95 19.46 -16.13 -20.47
N GLY A 96 18.71 -16.17 -21.58
CA GLY A 96 17.33 -15.71 -21.58
C GLY A 96 16.54 -16.34 -20.44
N ILE A 97 15.66 -15.55 -19.81
CA ILE A 97 14.87 -16.05 -18.68
C ILE A 97 13.74 -16.91 -19.21
N GLU A 98 13.72 -18.17 -18.80
CA GLU A 98 12.62 -19.09 -19.08
C GLU A 98 11.70 -19.16 -17.87
N ILE A 99 10.40 -18.99 -18.12
CA ILE A 99 9.36 -19.12 -17.12
C ILE A 99 8.41 -20.26 -17.49
N GLN A 100 7.91 -20.95 -16.48
CA GLN A 100 6.90 -21.98 -16.69
C GLN A 100 5.62 -21.36 -17.27
N ARG A 101 4.96 -22.09 -18.18
CA ARG A 101 3.71 -21.64 -18.81
C ARG A 101 2.56 -21.60 -17.82
N GLU A 102 2.45 -22.65 -17.02
CA GLU A 102 1.46 -22.77 -15.96
C GLU A 102 1.75 -21.81 -14.82
N ALA A 103 0.69 -21.23 -14.27
CA ALA A 103 0.77 -20.28 -13.17
C ALA A 103 0.13 -20.90 -11.92
N THR A 104 0.76 -20.69 -10.78
CA THR A 104 0.19 -20.97 -9.48
C THR A 104 -0.68 -19.79 -9.07
N GLU A 105 -1.96 -20.03 -8.81
CA GLU A 105 -2.88 -19.00 -8.34
C GLU A 105 -3.02 -19.05 -6.82
N HIS A 106 -2.57 -17.99 -6.17
CA HIS A 106 -2.75 -17.77 -4.75
C HIS A 106 -4.08 -17.07 -4.53
N VAL A 107 -5.07 -17.81 -4.01
CA VAL A 107 -6.45 -17.35 -3.87
C VAL A 107 -6.75 -17.00 -2.42
N PHE A 108 -7.13 -15.75 -2.20
CA PHE A 108 -7.50 -15.17 -0.91
C PHE A 108 -8.95 -14.69 -0.93
N LYS A 109 -9.53 -14.52 0.26
CA LYS A 109 -10.87 -13.97 0.39
C LYS A 109 -10.86 -12.47 0.09
N ASP A 110 -11.90 -11.98 -0.58
CA ASP A 110 -11.99 -10.57 -0.92
C ASP A 110 -12.17 -9.71 0.35
N TRP A 111 -11.41 -8.62 0.46
CA TRP A 111 -11.44 -7.77 1.65
C TRP A 111 -12.80 -7.07 1.87
N SER A 112 -13.61 -6.93 0.82
CA SER A 112 -14.98 -6.42 0.93
C SER A 112 -15.89 -7.31 1.79
N GLU A 113 -15.53 -8.58 1.99
CA GLU A 113 -16.31 -9.51 2.81
C GLU A 113 -16.05 -9.37 4.32
N LYS A 114 -15.17 -8.45 4.74
CA LYS A 114 -14.83 -8.24 6.16
C LYS A 114 -16.05 -7.92 7.03
N GLU A 115 -17.04 -7.20 6.50
CA GLU A 115 -18.25 -6.81 7.24
C GLU A 115 -19.19 -7.99 7.51
N GLY A 116 -19.08 -9.06 6.71
CA GLY A 116 -19.83 -10.31 6.91
C GLY A 116 -19.14 -11.29 7.86
N ALA A 117 -17.95 -10.95 8.38
CA ALA A 117 -17.23 -11.81 9.32
C ALA A 117 -18.00 -11.94 10.66
N PRO A 118 -17.81 -13.06 11.40
CA PRO A 118 -18.43 -13.25 12.70
C PRO A 118 -18.20 -12.06 13.64
N LYS A 119 -19.24 -11.66 14.38
CA LYS A 119 -19.11 -10.59 15.36
C LYS A 119 -18.01 -10.91 16.36
N GLN A 120 -17.17 -9.91 16.61
CA GLN A 120 -16.04 -9.99 17.52
C GLN A 120 -16.53 -10.33 18.93
N SER A 121 -15.82 -11.24 19.61
CA SER A 121 -16.13 -11.62 20.99
C SER A 121 -14.86 -11.60 21.82
N ALA A 122 -14.87 -10.78 22.88
CA ALA A 122 -13.78 -10.71 23.85
C ALA A 122 -13.47 -12.08 24.48
N LYS A 123 -14.49 -12.93 24.64
CA LYS A 123 -14.33 -14.27 25.26
C LYS A 123 -13.58 -15.27 24.37
N LYS A 124 -13.48 -14.99 23.08
CA LYS A 124 -12.76 -15.82 22.09
C LYS A 124 -11.44 -15.17 21.65
N ALA A 125 -11.10 -14.01 22.21
CA ALA A 125 -9.90 -13.29 21.86
C ALA A 125 -8.74 -13.80 22.71
N ASP A 126 -7.60 -14.08 22.10
CA ASP A 126 -6.38 -14.47 22.82
C ASP A 126 -5.71 -13.27 23.48
N MET A 127 -6.04 -12.06 23.03
CA MET A 127 -5.49 -10.83 23.59
C MET A 127 -6.46 -9.65 23.49
N LEU A 128 -6.33 -8.76 24.47
CA LEU A 128 -6.88 -7.42 24.50
C LEU A 128 -5.75 -6.41 24.64
N VAL A 129 -5.84 -5.31 23.91
CA VAL A 129 -4.88 -4.20 24.01
C VAL A 129 -5.60 -2.88 23.77
N VAL A 130 -5.16 -1.81 24.42
CA VAL A 130 -5.72 -0.48 24.24
C VAL A 130 -5.42 0.05 22.84
N ASN A 131 -6.36 0.85 22.30
CA ASN A 131 -6.12 1.64 21.10
C ASN A 131 -4.89 2.53 21.29
N SER A 132 -3.88 2.33 20.45
CA SER A 132 -2.59 3.05 20.54
C SER A 132 -2.69 4.56 20.29
N THR A 133 -3.82 5.04 19.76
CA THR A 133 -4.07 6.47 19.56
C THR A 133 -4.69 7.15 20.79
N LEU A 134 -4.98 6.39 21.85
CA LEU A 134 -5.64 6.89 23.05
C LEU A 134 -4.74 7.78 23.90
N TYR A 135 -5.27 8.89 24.38
CA TYR A 135 -4.63 9.81 25.33
C TYR A 135 -5.65 10.46 26.25
N HIS A 136 -5.16 11.04 27.35
CA HIS A 136 -5.97 11.78 28.29
C HIS A 136 -5.89 13.28 28.03
N LEU A 137 -7.03 13.96 28.14
CA LEU A 137 -7.13 15.42 28.12
C LEU A 137 -8.02 15.87 29.27
N GLY A 138 -7.42 16.33 30.37
CA GLY A 138 -8.16 16.61 31.60
C GLY A 138 -8.85 15.36 32.13
N ASN A 139 -10.18 15.40 32.29
CA ASN A 139 -10.99 14.25 32.71
C ASN A 139 -11.57 13.45 31.51
N GLU A 140 -11.15 13.76 30.28
CA GLU A 140 -11.58 13.06 29.08
C GLU A 140 -10.53 12.07 28.61
N ILE A 141 -11.00 11.01 27.98
CA ILE A 141 -10.21 10.08 27.18
C ILE A 141 -10.55 10.34 25.71
N ARG A 142 -9.52 10.57 24.89
CA ARG A 142 -9.65 10.81 23.46
C ARG A 142 -8.85 9.81 22.65
N TYR A 143 -9.37 9.43 21.49
CA TYR A 143 -8.74 8.45 20.62
C TYR A 143 -9.33 8.53 19.20
N VAL A 144 -8.63 7.96 18.22
CA VAL A 144 -9.11 7.87 16.84
C VAL A 144 -9.86 6.56 16.65
N ALA A 145 -11.07 6.65 16.09
CA ALA A 145 -11.90 5.52 15.70
C ALA A 145 -12.30 5.61 14.23
N ALA A 146 -12.57 4.47 13.61
CA ALA A 146 -13.04 4.40 12.23
C ALA A 146 -14.54 4.08 12.17
N SER A 147 -15.31 4.81 11.39
CA SER A 147 -16.72 4.52 11.10
C SER A 147 -16.97 4.70 9.61
N GLN A 148 -17.56 3.69 8.96
CA GLN A 148 -17.88 3.72 7.51
C GLN A 148 -16.71 4.14 6.60
N GLY A 149 -15.47 3.81 6.98
CA GLY A 149 -14.26 4.16 6.23
C GLY A 149 -13.71 5.56 6.49
N GLN A 150 -14.34 6.36 7.34
CA GLN A 150 -13.85 7.65 7.82
C GLN A 150 -13.24 7.51 9.21
N PHE A 151 -12.23 8.32 9.52
CA PHE A 151 -11.60 8.38 10.84
C PHE A 151 -12.02 9.65 11.55
N SER A 152 -12.40 9.53 12.83
CA SER A 152 -12.75 10.67 13.66
C SER A 152 -12.20 10.51 15.08
N THR A 153 -11.90 11.64 15.72
CA THR A 153 -11.54 11.68 17.13
C THR A 153 -12.81 11.53 17.97
N ARG A 154 -12.83 10.52 18.84
CA ARG A 154 -13.88 10.33 19.84
C ARG A 154 -13.38 10.82 21.19
N SER A 155 -14.31 11.35 21.99
CA SER A 155 -14.06 11.76 23.38
C SER A 155 -15.09 11.11 24.30
N LEU A 156 -14.65 10.67 25.47
CA LEU A 156 -15.52 10.21 26.55
C LEU A 156 -15.01 10.62 27.91
N GLN A 157 -15.91 10.74 28.89
CA GLN A 157 -15.51 10.98 30.27
C GLN A 157 -14.78 9.76 30.85
N ASN A 158 -13.68 10.04 31.53
CA ASN A 158 -12.95 9.03 32.28
C ASN A 158 -13.68 8.74 33.61
N PHE A 159 -13.72 7.47 33.99
CA PHE A 159 -14.22 7.00 35.28
C PHE A 159 -13.32 5.86 35.80
N PRO A 160 -13.27 5.60 37.12
CA PRO A 160 -12.27 4.73 37.73
C PRO A 160 -12.19 3.33 37.12
N GLU A 161 -13.34 2.72 36.84
CA GLU A 161 -13.42 1.38 36.25
C GLU A 161 -12.84 1.37 34.83
N LEU A 162 -13.18 2.36 34.01
CA LEU A 162 -12.67 2.50 32.65
C LEU A 162 -11.15 2.70 32.64
N SER A 163 -10.65 3.64 33.45
CA SER A 163 -9.22 3.90 33.57
C SER A 163 -8.46 2.64 33.96
N THR A 164 -9.00 1.88 34.92
CA THR A 164 -8.41 0.61 35.36
C THR A 164 -8.32 -0.39 34.21
N VAL A 165 -9.38 -0.59 33.43
CA VAL A 165 -9.34 -1.50 32.27
C VAL A 165 -8.32 -1.02 31.24
N LEU A 166 -8.29 0.28 30.93
CA LEU A 166 -7.36 0.85 29.94
C LEU A 166 -5.90 0.70 30.38
N ASP A 167 -5.60 0.95 31.66
CA ASP A 167 -4.25 0.82 32.21
C ASP A 167 -3.74 -0.62 32.15
N LEU A 168 -4.59 -1.59 32.49
CA LEU A 168 -4.26 -3.01 32.41
C LEU A 168 -4.06 -3.48 30.95
N CYS A 169 -4.84 -2.92 30.02
CA CYS A 169 -4.75 -3.22 28.59
C CYS A 169 -3.65 -2.42 27.85
N LYS A 170 -2.79 -1.64 28.52
CA LYS A 170 -1.63 -0.98 27.89
C LYS A 170 -0.68 -1.99 27.24
N PHE A 171 -0.61 -3.17 27.84
CA PHE A 171 0.07 -4.33 27.28
C PHE A 171 -0.95 -5.41 26.94
N LYS A 172 -0.56 -6.36 26.09
CA LYS A 172 -1.42 -7.49 25.74
C LYS A 172 -1.79 -8.27 27.00
N ILE A 173 -3.09 -8.46 27.22
CA ILE A 173 -3.62 -9.21 28.35
C ILE A 173 -4.71 -10.17 27.87
N ASP A 174 -4.74 -11.37 28.45
CA ASP A 174 -5.80 -12.35 28.21
C ASP A 174 -7.13 -11.93 28.90
N TYR A 175 -8.26 -12.37 28.36
CA TYR A 175 -9.58 -12.00 28.88
C TYR A 175 -9.83 -12.47 30.33
N ASP A 176 -9.41 -13.67 30.70
CA ASP A 176 -9.58 -14.19 32.06
C ASP A 176 -8.63 -13.52 33.06
N GLN A 177 -7.41 -13.21 32.61
CA GLN A 177 -6.46 -12.41 33.39
C GLN A 177 -6.99 -11.00 33.64
N LEU A 178 -7.53 -10.34 32.62
CA LEU A 178 -8.12 -9.01 32.75
C LEU A 178 -9.27 -9.01 33.76
N LYS A 179 -10.18 -9.98 33.70
CA LYS A 179 -11.27 -10.11 34.68
C LYS A 179 -10.76 -10.23 36.12
N THR A 180 -9.73 -11.04 36.31
CA THR A 180 -9.12 -11.26 37.64
C THR A 180 -8.49 -9.97 38.18
N GLN A 181 -7.73 -9.26 37.35
CA GLN A 181 -7.04 -8.05 37.76
C GLN A 181 -7.99 -6.87 37.98
N VAL A 182 -8.99 -6.67 37.10
CA VAL A 182 -10.00 -5.61 37.30
C VAL A 182 -10.76 -5.84 38.61
N ALA A 183 -11.14 -7.08 38.93
CA ALA A 183 -11.85 -7.41 40.16
C ALA A 183 -11.05 -7.19 41.45
N PHE A 184 -9.72 -7.05 41.35
CA PHE A 184 -8.81 -6.72 42.45
C PHE A 184 -8.72 -5.21 42.68
N HIS A 185 -8.71 -4.41 41.60
CA HIS A 185 -8.56 -2.96 41.67
C HIS A 185 -9.87 -2.20 41.88
N VAL A 186 -10.98 -2.72 41.34
CA VAL A 186 -12.31 -2.06 41.42
C VAL A 186 -13.43 -3.06 41.71
N SER A 187 -14.52 -2.57 42.28
CA SER A 187 -15.73 -3.34 42.61
C SER A 187 -16.60 -3.66 41.37
N LEU A 188 -15.97 -3.97 40.23
CA LEU A 188 -16.64 -4.29 38.96
C LEU A 188 -16.44 -5.77 38.61
N ARG A 189 -17.53 -6.54 38.56
CA ARG A 189 -17.48 -8.00 38.36
C ARG A 189 -18.64 -8.53 37.53
N GLY A 190 -18.48 -9.75 37.02
CA GLY A 190 -19.51 -10.50 36.31
C GLY A 190 -20.05 -9.73 35.11
N ARG A 191 -21.38 -9.76 34.90
CA ARG A 191 -22.04 -9.19 33.72
C ARG A 191 -21.72 -7.72 33.46
N ARG A 192 -21.50 -6.90 34.50
CA ARG A 192 -21.17 -5.47 34.33
C ARG A 192 -19.79 -5.27 33.71
N LEU A 193 -18.80 -6.06 34.13
CA LEU A 193 -17.46 -6.03 33.52
C LEU A 193 -17.50 -6.54 32.08
N GLU A 194 -18.22 -7.63 31.83
CA GLU A 194 -18.36 -8.18 30.48
C GLU A 194 -19.01 -7.16 29.52
N GLN A 195 -20.02 -6.43 30.00
CA GLN A 195 -20.66 -5.37 29.22
C GLN A 195 -19.71 -4.20 28.97
N LEU A 196 -18.97 -3.73 29.98
CA LEU A 196 -17.98 -2.66 29.79
C LEU A 196 -16.92 -3.04 28.76
N ILE A 197 -16.34 -4.24 28.84
CA ILE A 197 -15.35 -4.71 27.87
C ILE A 197 -15.95 -4.78 26.46
N LYS A 198 -17.19 -5.28 26.35
CA LYS A 198 -17.91 -5.32 25.08
C LYS A 198 -18.09 -3.92 24.49
N ASP A 199 -18.56 -2.97 25.29
CA ASP A 199 -18.77 -1.58 24.87
C ASP A 199 -17.44 -0.93 24.44
N MET A 200 -16.34 -1.20 25.18
CA MET A 200 -15.01 -0.70 24.83
C MET A 200 -14.49 -1.27 23.49
N ILE A 201 -14.80 -2.54 23.17
CA ILE A 201 -14.46 -3.15 21.88
C ILE A 201 -15.30 -2.57 20.76
N GLU A 202 -16.63 -2.49 20.94
CA GLU A 202 -17.56 -1.93 19.95
C GLU A 202 -17.24 -0.45 19.65
N ASN A 203 -16.75 0.29 20.64
CA ASN A 203 -16.30 1.67 20.48
C ASN A 203 -14.82 1.82 20.09
N GLN A 204 -14.11 0.72 19.76
CA GLN A 204 -12.70 0.72 19.32
C GLN A 204 -11.71 1.32 20.33
N MET A 205 -12.03 1.28 21.62
CA MET A 205 -11.11 1.62 22.70
C MET A 205 -10.17 0.46 23.01
N LEU A 206 -10.66 -0.77 22.89
CA LEU A 206 -9.87 -2.00 22.98
C LEU A 206 -9.85 -2.71 21.64
N TRP A 207 -8.67 -3.19 21.29
CA TRP A 207 -8.40 -4.03 20.13
C TRP A 207 -8.24 -5.48 20.56
N THR A 208 -8.76 -6.38 19.74
CA THR A 208 -8.57 -7.82 19.89
C THR A 208 -7.88 -8.38 18.64
N ASP A 209 -7.27 -9.55 18.78
CA ASP A 209 -6.80 -10.39 17.67
C ASP A 209 -7.94 -10.82 16.73
N GLN A 210 -9.19 -10.78 17.19
CA GLN A 210 -10.39 -11.03 16.37
C GLN A 210 -10.75 -9.87 15.41
N MET A 211 -10.10 -8.71 15.53
CA MET A 211 -10.33 -7.56 14.65
C MET A 211 -9.59 -7.70 13.32
N ALA A 212 -10.11 -7.05 12.28
CA ALA A 212 -9.50 -7.03 10.96
C ALA A 212 -8.13 -6.34 10.98
N ASN A 213 -7.15 -6.93 10.30
CA ASN A 213 -5.79 -6.40 10.18
C ASN A 213 -5.32 -6.38 8.72
N ILE A 214 -4.58 -5.34 8.35
CA ILE A 214 -3.98 -5.22 7.01
C ILE A 214 -2.57 -5.83 6.99
N THR A 215 -1.87 -5.81 8.13
CA THR A 215 -0.50 -6.29 8.27
C THR A 215 -0.43 -7.48 9.22
N GLY A 216 0.46 -8.43 8.92
CA GLY A 216 0.66 -9.64 9.73
C GLY A 216 0.02 -10.86 9.06
N GLU A 217 -0.45 -11.80 9.89
CA GLU A 217 -1.19 -12.97 9.44
C GLU A 217 -2.49 -12.57 8.72
N ASP A 218 -2.89 -13.31 7.70
CA ASP A 218 -4.14 -13.09 6.99
C ASP A 218 -5.34 -13.11 7.95
N TYR A 219 -6.19 -12.08 7.87
CA TYR A 219 -7.31 -11.90 8.78
C TYR A 219 -8.27 -13.10 8.76
N PHE A 220 -8.68 -13.52 7.56
CA PHE A 220 -9.70 -14.56 7.39
C PHE A 220 -9.18 -15.93 7.81
N ALA A 221 -7.90 -16.22 7.51
CA ALA A 221 -7.20 -17.38 8.03
C ALA A 221 -7.17 -17.37 9.57
N ARG A 222 -6.80 -16.24 10.20
CA ARG A 222 -6.69 -16.12 11.66
C ARG A 222 -8.00 -16.39 12.38
N ILE A 223 -9.13 -15.86 11.87
CA ILE A 223 -10.45 -16.09 12.48
C ILE A 223 -11.07 -17.45 12.10
N GLY A 224 -10.33 -18.32 11.41
CA GLY A 224 -10.81 -19.64 11.00
C GLY A 224 -11.97 -19.61 10.01
N VAL A 225 -12.20 -18.48 9.32
CA VAL A 225 -13.21 -18.37 8.27
C VAL A 225 -12.59 -18.94 6.99
N GLY A 226 -12.75 -20.26 6.83
CA GLY A 226 -12.32 -21.04 5.69
C GLY A 226 -12.92 -20.61 4.34
N LYS A 227 -12.36 -21.21 3.29
CA LYS A 227 -12.22 -20.73 1.91
C LYS A 227 -13.49 -20.75 1.02
N HIS A 228 -13.60 -19.69 0.19
CA HIS A 228 -14.22 -19.56 -1.14
C HIS A 228 -15.75 -19.55 -1.29
N SER A 229 -16.31 -18.36 -1.55
CA SER A 229 -17.29 -18.26 -2.64
C SER A 229 -16.50 -18.09 -3.94
N ALA A 230 -16.89 -18.79 -5.01
CA ALA A 230 -16.26 -18.63 -6.33
C ALA A 230 -16.42 -17.19 -6.87
N ASP A 231 -17.39 -16.44 -6.35
CA ASP A 231 -17.83 -15.17 -6.92
C ASP A 231 -16.98 -13.96 -6.45
N LYS A 232 -16.27 -14.05 -5.32
CA LYS A 232 -15.44 -12.95 -4.78
C LYS A 232 -14.12 -13.44 -4.19
N SER A 233 -13.09 -13.50 -5.04
CA SER A 233 -11.75 -13.91 -4.64
C SER A 233 -10.70 -12.88 -5.05
N TYR A 234 -9.76 -12.61 -4.15
CA TYR A 234 -8.55 -11.86 -4.46
C TYR A 234 -7.46 -12.84 -4.90
N ILE A 235 -6.96 -12.70 -6.13
CA ILE A 235 -6.02 -13.64 -6.74
C ILE A 235 -4.68 -12.96 -7.03
N ILE A 236 -3.60 -13.62 -6.62
CA ILE A 236 -2.24 -13.30 -7.03
C ILE A 236 -1.67 -14.50 -7.79
N SER A 237 -1.37 -14.32 -9.07
CA SER A 237 -0.79 -15.39 -9.90
C SER A 237 0.73 -15.32 -9.95
N GLU A 238 1.39 -16.44 -9.72
CA GLU A 238 2.83 -16.62 -9.74
C GLU A 238 3.24 -17.58 -10.88
N ARG A 239 4.39 -17.32 -11.51
CA ARG A 239 5.08 -18.29 -12.38
C ARG A 239 6.49 -18.52 -11.87
N HIS A 240 6.93 -19.78 -11.86
CA HIS A 240 8.29 -20.11 -11.50
C HIS A 240 9.24 -19.91 -12.69
N VAL A 241 10.44 -19.42 -12.37
CA VAL A 241 11.55 -19.31 -13.32
C VAL A 241 12.26 -20.66 -13.39
N SER A 242 12.25 -21.30 -14.55
CA SER A 242 12.94 -22.58 -14.78
C SER A 242 14.44 -22.35 -14.94
N HIS A 243 14.81 -21.53 -15.93
CA HIS A 243 16.20 -21.28 -16.33
C HIS A 243 16.46 -19.80 -16.60
N GLY A 244 17.74 -19.47 -16.75
CA GLY A 244 18.18 -18.14 -17.13
C GLY A 244 18.53 -17.21 -15.97
N SER A 245 19.13 -16.09 -16.34
CA SER A 245 19.49 -14.99 -15.44
C SER A 245 19.35 -13.64 -16.14
N LEU A 246 18.96 -12.63 -15.39
CA LEU A 246 18.93 -11.25 -15.86
C LEU A 246 20.35 -10.69 -15.93
N ASP A 247 20.66 -10.07 -17.08
CA ASP A 247 21.87 -9.28 -17.27
C ASP A 247 21.74 -7.92 -16.55
N LEU A 248 22.71 -7.62 -15.68
CA LEU A 248 22.77 -6.37 -14.93
C LEU A 248 23.53 -5.26 -15.66
N ASP A 249 24.21 -5.58 -16.76
CA ASP A 249 25.01 -4.62 -17.52
C ASP A 249 24.20 -3.40 -18.00
N PRO A 250 22.97 -3.56 -18.52
CA PRO A 250 22.12 -2.42 -18.88
C PRO A 250 21.81 -1.50 -17.68
N LEU A 251 21.83 -2.03 -16.45
CA LEU A 251 21.46 -1.29 -15.24
C LEU A 251 22.63 -0.56 -14.58
N LYS A 252 23.85 -0.66 -15.13
CA LYS A 252 25.07 -0.03 -14.56
C LYS A 252 24.93 1.47 -14.36
N ASN A 253 24.20 2.16 -15.23
CA ASN A 253 24.02 3.62 -15.21
C ASN A 253 22.87 4.08 -14.29
N LEU A 254 22.04 3.15 -13.81
CA LEU A 254 20.84 3.46 -13.03
C LEU A 254 21.14 4.19 -11.71
N PRO A 255 22.17 3.82 -10.92
CA PRO A 255 22.59 4.61 -9.75
C PRO A 255 22.89 6.08 -10.07
N GLY A 256 23.64 6.33 -11.14
CA GLY A 256 24.00 7.69 -11.56
C GLY A 256 22.79 8.50 -12.01
N PHE A 257 21.87 7.86 -12.75
CA PHE A 257 20.59 8.46 -13.12
C PHE A 257 19.76 8.86 -11.89
N LEU A 258 19.67 8.00 -10.86
CA LEU A 258 18.91 8.30 -9.66
C LEU A 258 19.53 9.42 -8.84
N ASP A 259 20.86 9.44 -8.72
CA ASP A 259 21.57 10.52 -8.03
C ASP A 259 21.37 11.86 -8.77
N PHE A 260 21.39 11.85 -10.10
CA PHE A 260 21.05 13.01 -10.93
C PHE A 260 19.62 13.49 -10.67
N MET A 261 18.64 12.58 -10.77
CA MET A 261 17.23 12.91 -10.58
C MET A 261 16.98 13.45 -9.16
N ALA A 262 17.55 12.80 -8.15
CA ALA A 262 17.43 13.24 -6.76
C ALA A 262 17.94 14.67 -6.55
N LYS A 263 19.01 15.05 -7.24
CA LYS A 263 19.65 16.35 -7.12
C LYS A 263 18.89 17.46 -7.85
N TYR A 264 18.39 17.19 -9.06
CA TYR A 264 17.89 18.25 -9.96
C TYR A 264 16.36 18.32 -10.10
N THR A 265 15.59 17.31 -9.68
CA THR A 265 14.12 17.35 -9.74
C THR A 265 13.46 18.16 -8.61
N GLY A 266 14.24 18.62 -7.65
CA GLY A 266 13.79 19.45 -6.53
C GLY A 266 13.11 18.65 -5.42
N ASN A 267 13.31 19.08 -4.17
CA ASN A 267 12.62 18.50 -3.03
C ASN A 267 11.18 19.04 -2.99
N ARG A 268 10.20 18.23 -3.39
CA ARG A 268 8.78 18.53 -3.13
C ARG A 268 8.49 18.20 -1.68
N GLU A 269 8.79 19.13 -0.78
CA GLU A 269 8.28 19.03 0.59
C GLU A 269 6.75 19.07 0.53
N ASN A 270 6.10 18.15 1.25
CA ASN A 270 4.65 18.15 1.34
C ASN A 270 4.20 19.48 2.01
N PRO A 271 3.33 20.28 1.36
CA PRO A 271 2.91 21.58 1.88
C PRO A 271 2.23 21.47 3.25
N ASP A 272 1.46 20.40 3.48
CA ASP A 272 0.80 20.14 4.77
C ASP A 272 1.82 19.86 5.86
N LEU A 273 2.87 19.08 5.53
CA LEU A 273 3.96 18.80 6.47
C LEU A 273 4.76 20.08 6.79
N HIS A 274 4.99 20.94 5.80
CA HIS A 274 5.64 22.22 6.02
C HIS A 274 4.81 23.14 6.94
N SER A 275 3.51 23.23 6.67
CA SER A 275 2.55 23.97 7.51
C SER A 275 2.54 23.42 8.93
N PHE A 276 2.44 22.10 9.08
CA PHE A 276 2.47 21.40 10.35
C PHE A 276 3.74 21.71 11.15
N LYS A 277 4.93 21.64 10.55
CA LYS A 277 6.20 22.00 11.22
C LYS A 277 6.17 23.41 11.78
N LYS A 278 5.69 24.37 10.99
CA LYS A 278 5.61 25.78 11.38
C LYS A 278 4.62 25.98 12.53
N MET A 279 3.43 25.37 12.45
CA MET A 279 2.41 25.44 13.50
C MET A 279 2.87 24.73 14.79
N PHE A 280 3.53 23.58 14.65
CA PHE A 280 4.06 22.81 15.77
C PHE A 280 5.10 23.62 16.54
N LEU A 281 6.08 24.19 15.84
CA LEU A 281 7.11 25.02 16.46
C LEU A 281 6.51 26.27 17.13
N LYS A 282 5.47 26.87 16.53
CA LYS A 282 4.79 28.05 17.09
C LYS A 282 4.03 27.73 18.38
N LYS A 283 3.33 26.59 18.45
CA LYS A 283 2.49 26.22 19.61
C LYS A 283 3.28 25.52 20.71
N PHE A 284 4.15 24.58 20.36
CA PHE A 284 4.84 23.69 21.30
C PHE A 284 6.33 23.99 21.47
N GLY A 285 6.90 24.89 20.66
CA GLY A 285 8.33 25.20 20.71
C GLY A 285 9.19 23.95 20.47
N GLN A 286 10.15 23.70 21.37
CA GLN A 286 11.05 22.53 21.30
C GLN A 286 10.60 21.38 22.20
N GLN A 287 9.34 21.37 22.65
CA GLN A 287 8.83 20.32 23.53
C GLN A 287 8.58 19.01 22.77
N LEU A 288 8.77 17.89 23.45
CA LEU A 288 8.35 16.58 22.97
C LEU A 288 6.87 16.38 23.32
N VAL A 289 6.02 16.31 22.30
CA VAL A 289 4.57 16.16 22.44
C VAL A 289 4.14 14.84 21.81
N PRO A 290 3.29 14.04 22.47
CA PRO A 290 2.71 12.84 21.86
C PRO A 290 2.02 13.16 20.53
N LEU A 291 2.26 12.32 19.52
CA LEU A 291 1.74 12.57 18.17
C LEU A 291 0.21 12.62 18.14
N SER A 292 -0.48 11.78 18.91
CA SER A 292 -1.94 11.80 19.03
C SER A 292 -2.49 13.13 19.53
N ILE A 293 -1.79 13.77 20.48
CA ILE A 293 -2.15 15.12 20.99
C ILE A 293 -1.85 16.18 19.93
N ALA A 294 -0.70 16.10 19.26
CA ALA A 294 -0.33 17.08 18.24
C ALA A 294 -1.30 17.07 17.04
N LEU A 295 -1.80 15.89 16.67
CA LEU A 295 -2.76 15.69 15.58
C LEU A 295 -4.22 15.98 15.98
N ASP A 296 -4.54 16.11 17.28
CA ASP A 296 -5.87 16.52 17.72
C ASP A 296 -6.15 17.95 17.24
N PRO A 297 -7.26 18.21 16.52
CA PRO A 297 -7.61 19.56 16.07
C PRO A 297 -7.95 20.53 17.22
N GLU A 298 -8.51 20.02 18.33
CA GLU A 298 -8.91 20.82 19.49
C GLU A 298 -7.74 21.02 20.46
N ALA A 299 -7.05 19.93 20.83
CA ALA A 299 -5.95 20.00 21.79
C ALA A 299 -4.62 20.42 21.12
N GLY A 300 -4.43 20.05 19.85
CA GLY A 300 -3.19 20.15 19.10
C GLY A 300 -3.22 21.19 17.99
N ILE A 301 -2.73 20.81 16.81
CA ILE A 301 -2.63 21.68 15.62
C ILE A 301 -3.27 21.07 14.37
N GLY A 302 -3.80 19.84 14.47
CA GLY A 302 -4.33 19.11 13.31
C GLY A 302 -3.26 18.74 12.27
N TYR A 303 -3.66 18.13 11.15
CA TYR A 303 -2.78 17.88 10.00
C TYR A 303 -3.58 17.77 8.70
N GLY A 304 -3.33 18.69 7.76
CA GLY A 304 -3.96 18.70 6.44
C GLY A 304 -5.50 18.66 6.52
N SER A 305 -6.12 17.86 5.65
CA SER A 305 -7.57 17.63 5.64
C SER A 305 -8.00 16.37 6.40
N LEU A 306 -7.23 15.91 7.39
CA LEU A 306 -7.63 14.78 8.24
C LEU A 306 -8.80 15.12 9.19
N GLU A 307 -9.22 16.39 9.21
CA GLU A 307 -10.18 16.99 10.14
C GLU A 307 -11.64 16.84 9.69
N GLN A 308 -12.07 15.66 9.27
CA GLN A 308 -13.50 15.38 9.09
C GLN A 308 -14.12 15.03 10.45
N THR A 309 -14.27 16.05 11.30
CA THR A 309 -15.18 15.97 12.46
C THR A 309 -16.61 16.04 11.96
N GLU A 310 -17.43 15.04 12.31
CA GLU A 310 -18.81 14.82 11.82
C GLU A 310 -19.77 16.03 11.93
N ASN A 311 -19.41 17.11 12.65
CA ASN A 311 -20.30 18.24 12.92
C ASN A 311 -19.69 19.65 12.69
N SER A 312 -18.43 19.80 12.27
CA SER A 312 -17.80 21.14 12.17
C SER A 312 -17.19 21.50 10.82
N SER A 313 -17.13 20.58 9.86
CA SER A 313 -16.57 20.87 8.52
C SER A 313 -17.42 21.85 7.74
N ASP A 314 -18.76 21.75 7.80
CA ASP A 314 -19.64 22.50 6.91
C ASP A 314 -19.55 24.02 7.12
N LEU A 315 -19.51 24.49 8.38
CA LEU A 315 -19.44 25.92 8.68
C LEU A 315 -18.05 26.52 8.38
N ILE A 316 -16.98 25.74 8.60
CA ILE A 316 -15.60 26.17 8.36
C ILE A 316 -15.28 26.13 6.85
N GLU A 317 -15.80 25.16 6.10
CA GLU A 317 -15.72 25.17 4.63
C GLU A 317 -16.53 26.34 4.04
N LEU A 318 -17.72 26.63 4.57
CA LEU A 318 -18.53 27.80 4.17
C LEU A 318 -17.90 29.15 4.52
N LEU A 319 -16.97 29.21 5.47
CA LEU A 319 -16.21 30.44 5.81
C LEU A 319 -14.88 30.53 5.04
N LYS A 320 -14.38 29.41 4.48
CA LYS A 320 -13.18 29.37 3.61
C LYS A 320 -13.48 29.80 2.17
N THR A 321 -14.74 30.01 1.80
CA THR A 321 -15.17 30.42 0.45
C THR A 321 -14.80 31.87 0.10
N ASP A 322 -14.45 32.72 1.07
CA ASP A 322 -14.06 34.12 0.80
C ASP A 322 -12.55 34.34 0.56
N GLY A 323 -11.82 33.28 0.26
CA GLY A 323 -10.42 33.44 -0.11
C GLY A 323 -9.70 32.11 -0.18
N THR A 324 -10.07 31.25 -1.12
CA THR A 324 -9.06 30.33 -1.65
C THR A 324 -8.03 31.19 -2.36
N PRO A 325 -6.76 31.23 -1.93
CA PRO A 325 -5.74 31.57 -2.89
C PRO A 325 -5.92 30.52 -3.98
N GLU A 326 -6.25 30.92 -5.20
CA GLU A 326 -6.07 30.06 -6.36
C GLU A 326 -4.78 29.31 -6.12
N ALA A 327 -4.81 27.98 -6.16
CA ALA A 327 -3.60 27.19 -6.03
C ALA A 327 -2.72 27.63 -7.20
N VAL A 328 -1.88 28.64 -6.97
CA VAL A 328 -0.92 29.12 -7.93
C VAL A 328 -0.05 27.90 -8.14
N PHE A 329 -0.29 27.19 -9.24
CA PHE A 329 0.57 26.14 -9.72
C PHE A 329 1.92 26.81 -9.93
N LYS A 330 2.73 26.84 -8.89
CA LYS A 330 4.06 27.39 -8.90
C LYS A 330 4.90 26.35 -9.63
N ILE A 331 4.81 26.38 -10.96
CA ILE A 331 5.68 25.59 -11.83
C ILE A 331 7.08 26.05 -11.44
N SER A 332 7.79 25.19 -10.73
CA SER A 332 9.15 25.48 -10.31
C SER A 332 10.01 25.43 -11.56
N TYR A 333 10.21 26.56 -12.22
CA TYR A 333 11.05 26.64 -13.42
C TYR A 333 12.52 26.57 -12.96
N THR A 334 13.14 25.41 -13.15
CA THR A 334 14.54 25.14 -12.75
C THR A 334 15.43 25.15 -13.98
N GLU A 335 16.75 25.21 -13.77
CA GLU A 335 17.74 25.08 -14.85
C GLU A 335 17.54 23.79 -15.66
N LEU A 336 17.16 22.69 -14.99
CA LEU A 336 16.83 21.43 -15.65
C LEU A 336 15.58 21.56 -16.54
N HIS A 337 14.52 22.23 -16.06
CA HIS A 337 13.32 22.46 -16.86
C HIS A 337 13.62 23.32 -18.10
N GLN A 338 14.47 24.34 -17.96
CA GLN A 338 14.93 25.15 -19.09
C GLN A 338 15.70 24.31 -20.10
N PHE A 339 16.67 23.50 -19.66
CA PHE A 339 17.44 22.61 -20.51
C PHE A 339 16.54 21.61 -21.27
N ILE A 340 15.61 20.97 -20.57
CA ILE A 340 14.66 20.03 -21.18
C ILE A 340 13.79 20.76 -22.21
N LEU A 341 13.25 21.93 -21.87
CA LEU A 341 12.39 22.69 -22.77
C LEU A 341 13.11 23.13 -24.04
N THR A 342 14.35 23.62 -23.94
CA THR A 342 15.16 24.02 -25.09
C THR A 342 15.41 22.85 -26.04
N ASN A 343 15.77 21.67 -25.51
CA ASN A 343 15.99 20.48 -26.33
C ASN A 343 14.70 19.92 -26.93
N LEU A 344 13.58 19.97 -26.19
CA LEU A 344 12.27 19.58 -26.70
C LEU A 344 11.82 20.44 -27.89
N ILE A 345 12.06 21.76 -27.84
CA ILE A 345 11.75 22.67 -28.95
C ILE A 345 12.57 22.32 -30.20
N GLN A 346 13.80 21.84 -30.04
CA GLN A 346 14.65 21.42 -31.15
C GLN A 346 14.26 20.06 -31.75
N GLY A 347 13.37 19.31 -31.09
CA GLY A 347 12.87 18.01 -31.56
C GLY A 347 13.86 16.85 -31.43
N ASN A 348 14.97 17.04 -30.69
CA ASN A 348 16.00 16.03 -30.51
C ASN A 348 15.83 15.25 -29.20
N THR A 349 16.46 14.07 -29.12
CA THR A 349 16.57 13.30 -27.87
C THR A 349 17.30 14.11 -26.81
N VAL A 350 16.67 14.33 -25.65
CA VAL A 350 17.27 15.06 -24.53
C VAL A 350 18.31 14.18 -23.85
N ARG A 351 19.59 14.51 -24.04
CA ARG A 351 20.74 13.83 -23.43
C ARG A 351 21.07 14.46 -22.07
N LEU A 352 20.70 13.78 -20.98
CA LEU A 352 20.90 14.33 -19.62
C LEU A 352 22.37 14.45 -19.20
N ASP A 353 23.27 13.73 -19.87
CA ASP A 353 24.72 13.83 -19.73
C ASP A 353 25.30 15.17 -20.20
N GLU A 354 24.60 15.88 -21.08
CA GLU A 354 24.97 17.22 -21.56
C GLU A 354 24.50 18.35 -20.63
N PHE A 355 23.78 18.01 -19.55
CA PHE A 355 23.28 18.99 -18.61
C PHE A 355 24.41 19.52 -17.71
N GLU A 356 24.87 20.73 -17.99
CA GLU A 356 25.81 21.48 -17.14
C GLU A 356 25.05 22.46 -16.23
N PRO A 357 24.96 22.22 -14.92
CA PRO A 357 24.28 23.12 -14.00
C PRO A 357 25.10 24.38 -13.76
N LEU A 358 24.45 25.55 -13.77
CA LEU A 358 25.07 26.81 -13.32
C LEU A 358 25.17 26.86 -11.79
N ARG A 359 24.26 26.17 -11.10
CA ARG A 359 24.24 26.04 -9.64
C ARG A 359 24.12 24.59 -9.24
N THR A 360 24.96 24.16 -8.30
CA THR A 360 24.88 22.81 -7.73
C THR A 360 23.88 22.81 -6.56
N PRO A 361 22.72 22.13 -6.66
CA PRO A 361 21.81 21.99 -5.54
C PRO A 361 22.47 21.27 -4.38
N GLY A 362 22.03 21.57 -3.14
CA GLY A 362 22.47 20.86 -1.94
C GLY A 362 22.21 19.36 -2.02
N GLU A 363 22.98 18.58 -1.26
CA GLU A 363 22.90 17.11 -1.29
C GLU A 363 21.54 16.64 -0.76
N ILE A 364 20.74 15.99 -1.61
CA ILE A 364 19.44 15.43 -1.21
C ILE A 364 19.65 13.99 -0.70
N LYS A 365 19.13 13.75 0.51
CA LYS A 365 19.25 12.47 1.19
C LYS A 365 18.23 11.47 0.62
N LEU A 366 18.68 10.61 -0.31
CA LEU A 366 17.87 9.48 -0.76
C LEU A 366 17.45 8.55 0.40
N PRO A 367 16.29 7.87 0.30
CA PRO A 367 15.83 6.91 1.30
C PRO A 367 16.80 5.72 1.41
N ASN A 368 16.68 4.97 2.51
CA ASN A 368 17.51 3.78 2.76
C ASN A 368 17.21 2.66 1.76
N THR A 369 15.97 2.55 1.29
CA THR A 369 15.61 1.61 0.24
C THR A 369 14.62 2.27 -0.68
N LEU A 370 14.70 1.96 -1.97
CA LEU A 370 13.73 2.41 -2.97
C LEU A 370 13.50 1.30 -3.99
N SER A 371 12.36 1.36 -4.67
CA SER A 371 12.02 0.41 -5.73
C SER A 371 12.13 1.06 -7.10
N ILE A 372 12.46 0.23 -8.10
CA ILE A 372 12.49 0.65 -9.50
C ILE A 372 11.68 -0.32 -10.35
N ILE A 373 10.82 0.23 -11.20
CA ILE A 373 10.11 -0.51 -12.24
C ILE A 373 10.66 -0.04 -13.58
N TYR A 374 11.26 -0.95 -14.31
CA TYR A 374 11.77 -0.71 -15.65
C TYR A 374 11.39 -1.86 -16.58
N HIS A 375 11.52 -1.63 -17.88
CA HIS A 375 11.53 -2.66 -18.91
C HIS A 375 12.72 -2.43 -19.84
N LEU A 376 13.05 -3.40 -20.68
CA LEU A 376 14.11 -3.26 -21.68
C LEU A 376 13.49 -2.94 -23.04
N PHE A 377 14.04 -1.93 -23.72
CA PHE A 377 13.73 -1.59 -25.10
C PHE A 377 15.04 -1.52 -25.88
N GLU A 378 15.19 -2.32 -26.92
CA GLU A 378 16.43 -2.43 -27.71
C GLU A 378 17.69 -2.66 -26.84
N GLY A 379 17.54 -3.44 -25.76
CA GLY A 379 18.62 -3.73 -24.80
C GLY A 379 18.90 -2.62 -23.77
N GLN A 380 18.22 -1.48 -23.83
CA GLN A 380 18.38 -0.37 -22.89
C GLN A 380 17.24 -0.32 -21.87
N PRO A 381 17.51 0.04 -20.60
CA PRO A 381 16.48 0.15 -19.58
C PRO A 381 15.64 1.42 -19.75
N VAL A 382 14.33 1.24 -19.86
CA VAL A 382 13.34 2.31 -19.81
C VAL A 382 12.67 2.30 -18.44
N VAL A 383 13.00 3.30 -17.62
CA VAL A 383 12.47 3.45 -16.26
C VAL A 383 11.06 4.01 -16.34
N SER A 384 10.09 3.23 -15.86
CA SER A 384 8.68 3.65 -15.75
C SER A 384 8.36 4.34 -14.42
N SER A 385 9.02 3.90 -13.35
CA SER A 385 8.88 4.46 -12.02
C SER A 385 10.13 4.15 -11.21
N ALA A 386 10.61 5.13 -10.45
CA ALA A 386 11.69 4.95 -9.49
C ALA A 386 11.41 5.81 -8.25
N GLY A 387 11.50 5.21 -7.07
CA GLY A 387 11.32 5.91 -5.79
C GLY A 387 10.44 5.16 -4.81
N GLY A 388 9.65 5.93 -4.05
CA GLY A 388 8.82 5.45 -2.95
C GLY A 388 9.49 5.64 -1.58
N CYS A 389 8.70 5.48 -0.51
CA CYS A 389 9.18 5.65 0.87
C CYS A 389 10.11 4.52 1.31
N THR A 390 9.87 3.30 0.80
CA THR A 390 10.67 2.10 1.06
C THR A 390 10.58 1.13 -0.13
N ALA A 391 11.55 0.24 -0.28
CA ALA A 391 11.48 -0.85 -1.26
C ALA A 391 10.34 -1.86 -1.00
N VAL A 392 9.85 -1.92 0.25
CA VAL A 392 8.79 -2.86 0.66
C VAL A 392 7.43 -2.44 0.12
N ALA A 393 7.22 -1.15 -0.19
CA ALA A 393 5.93 -0.62 -0.61
C ALA A 393 5.31 -1.34 -1.83
N LEU A 394 6.13 -1.74 -2.80
CA LEU A 394 5.66 -2.47 -3.98
C LEU A 394 5.60 -3.99 -3.79
N LEU A 395 6.39 -4.52 -2.84
CA LEU A 395 6.50 -5.96 -2.60
C LEU A 395 5.46 -6.47 -1.59
N GLY A 396 4.97 -5.61 -0.70
CA GLY A 396 4.14 -5.97 0.45
C GLY A 396 2.97 -6.90 0.11
N ARG A 397 2.21 -6.61 -0.95
CA ARG A 397 1.05 -7.46 -1.32
C ARG A 397 1.43 -8.87 -1.78
N PHE A 398 2.65 -9.08 -2.28
CA PHE A 398 3.10 -10.39 -2.76
C PHE A 398 3.62 -11.29 -1.64
N SER A 399 3.80 -10.75 -0.42
CA SER A 399 4.19 -11.54 0.75
C SER A 399 3.14 -12.60 1.11
N LEU A 400 1.86 -12.35 0.78
CA LEU A 400 0.78 -13.29 1.04
C LEU A 400 0.88 -14.57 0.19
N GLY A 401 1.44 -14.47 -1.02
CA GLY A 401 1.52 -15.59 -1.96
C GLY A 401 2.85 -16.34 -1.93
N ASN A 402 3.91 -15.78 -1.35
CA ASN A 402 5.23 -16.40 -1.44
C ASN A 402 6.13 -16.11 -0.24
N ASP A 403 6.56 -17.16 0.45
CA ASP A 403 7.40 -17.07 1.64
C ASP A 403 8.78 -16.46 1.37
N ALA A 404 9.36 -16.68 0.18
CA ALA A 404 10.64 -16.07 -0.18
C ALA A 404 10.53 -14.54 -0.33
N VAL A 405 9.37 -14.03 -0.77
CA VAL A 405 9.08 -12.58 -0.77
C VAL A 405 8.97 -12.07 0.66
N THR A 406 8.26 -12.80 1.52
CA THR A 406 8.10 -12.46 2.94
C THR A 406 9.45 -12.39 3.67
N GLU A 407 10.31 -13.37 3.46
CA GLU A 407 11.67 -13.40 4.02
C GLU A 407 12.49 -12.20 3.52
N HIS A 408 12.45 -11.91 2.21
CA HIS A 408 13.15 -10.78 1.64
C HIS A 408 12.66 -9.44 2.22
N ILE A 409 11.35 -9.24 2.37
CA ILE A 409 10.77 -8.04 3.00
C ILE A 409 11.23 -7.89 4.44
N LYS A 410 11.27 -8.99 5.23
CA LYS A 410 11.77 -8.98 6.61
C LYS A 410 13.24 -8.54 6.65
N ASN A 411 14.07 -9.07 5.74
CA ASN A 411 15.47 -8.69 5.62
C ASN A 411 15.62 -7.21 5.24
N LEU A 412 14.85 -6.71 4.28
CA LEU A 412 14.86 -5.29 3.88
C LEU A 412 14.46 -4.37 5.03
N SER A 413 13.48 -4.77 5.85
CA SER A 413 12.98 -3.98 6.98
C SER A 413 14.00 -3.86 8.12
N GLN A 414 14.95 -4.80 8.21
CA GLN A 414 16.04 -4.76 9.21
C GLN A 414 17.21 -3.85 8.79
N LEU A 415 17.26 -3.41 7.53
CA LEU A 415 18.33 -2.55 7.01
C LEU A 415 18.21 -1.12 7.57
N LYS A 416 18.62 -0.92 8.82
CA LYS A 416 18.63 0.39 9.47
C LYS A 416 19.83 1.29 9.08
N LYS A 417 20.80 0.80 8.28
CA LYS A 417 22.10 1.51 8.08
C LYS A 417 22.71 1.51 6.66
N ARG A 418 22.09 0.92 5.63
CA ARG A 418 22.65 0.90 4.25
C ARG A 418 21.61 1.27 3.19
N ARG A 419 22.00 2.09 2.21
CA ARG A 419 21.16 2.46 1.05
C ARG A 419 21.19 1.40 -0.03
N ILE A 420 20.04 0.86 -0.43
CA ILE A 420 19.93 -0.28 -1.36
C ILE A 420 18.81 -0.08 -2.39
N LEU A 421 19.06 -0.45 -3.65
CA LEU A 421 18.07 -0.48 -4.73
C LEU A 421 17.48 -1.89 -4.87
N VAL A 422 16.15 -2.00 -4.94
CA VAL A 422 15.41 -3.27 -5.06
C VAL A 422 14.54 -3.28 -6.31
#